data_AF-A0A9X1XVD1-F1
#
_entry.id   AF-A0A9X1XVD1-F1
#
_cell.length_a   1.000
_cell.length_b   1.000
_cell.length_c   1.000
_cell.angle_alpha   90.00
_cell.angle_beta   90.00
_cell.angle_gamma   90.00
#
_symmetry.space_group_name_H-M   'P 1'
#
loop_
_entity.id
_entity.type
_entity.pdbx_description
1 polymer ?
#
loop_
_entity_poly.entity_id
_entity_poly.type
_entity_poly.pdbx_seq_one_letter_code
_entity_poly.pdbx_strand_id
1 'polypeptide(L)'
;MPKFSSIYFNVDFLNNKFKLKASYKYNSFFQEKISRQFKKGLYKVFLEEIERQNKDGHNEKYNFIREFSRYDLGDYPVFYFQRKHGIIMMTKDWARTPELFLSDDLKFKYLINEPCFFEFELLGHVFGIATSKHWEIAFDNYIKKTSEAKKENFKSFKLVKNFNDVDLTLSILNG
;
A
#
# COMPACT_ATOMS: atom_id res chain seq x y z
N MET A 1 28.34 4.05 -11.09
CA MET A 1 28.35 3.47 -9.73
C MET A 1 27.48 2.21 -9.74
N PRO A 2 28.03 0.99 -9.69
CA PRO A 2 27.25 -0.16 -10.15
C PRO A 2 26.60 -1.03 -9.07
N LYS A 3 26.93 -0.88 -7.77
CA LYS A 3 26.39 -1.75 -6.71
C LYS A 3 26.21 -0.99 -5.39
N PHE A 4 25.01 -1.04 -4.81
CA PHE A 4 24.72 -0.59 -3.45
C PHE A 4 24.45 -1.79 -2.55
N SER A 5 25.00 -1.78 -1.34
CA SER A 5 24.92 -2.88 -0.39
C SER A 5 24.66 -2.32 1.00
N SER A 6 23.53 -2.69 1.60
CA SER A 6 23.19 -2.39 3.00
C SER A 6 23.31 -3.66 3.85
N ILE A 7 23.12 -3.58 5.16
CA ILE A 7 23.03 -4.79 6.00
C ILE A 7 21.81 -5.66 5.66
N TYR A 8 20.81 -5.14 4.95
CA TYR A 8 19.54 -5.83 4.68
C TYR A 8 19.34 -6.26 3.23
N PHE A 9 19.94 -5.56 2.26
CA PHE A 9 19.73 -5.81 0.85
C PHE A 9 20.93 -5.40 -0.02
N ASN A 10 20.96 -5.94 -1.24
CA ASN A 10 21.87 -5.55 -2.30
C ASN A 10 21.05 -5.05 -3.50
N VAL A 11 21.51 -3.95 -4.10
CA VAL A 11 20.97 -3.41 -5.36
C VAL A 11 22.09 -3.37 -6.39
N ASP A 12 21.91 -4.11 -7.47
CA ASP A 12 22.74 -4.04 -8.67
C ASP A 12 22.02 -3.18 -9.69
N PHE A 13 22.44 -1.92 -9.80
CA PHE A 13 21.82 -0.95 -10.71
C PHE A 13 22.17 -1.21 -12.18
N LEU A 14 23.26 -1.95 -12.47
CA LEU A 14 23.58 -2.33 -13.85
C LEU A 14 22.65 -3.43 -14.36
N ASN A 15 22.36 -4.40 -13.51
CA ASN A 15 21.56 -5.58 -13.86
C ASN A 15 20.10 -5.48 -13.41
N ASN A 16 19.68 -4.36 -12.83
CA ASN A 16 18.37 -4.17 -12.19
C ASN A 16 18.00 -5.30 -11.21
N LYS A 17 18.98 -5.80 -10.44
CA LYS A 17 18.76 -6.89 -9.48
C LYS A 17 18.67 -6.36 -8.06
N PHE A 18 17.57 -6.67 -7.39
CA PHE A 18 17.39 -6.47 -5.96
C PHE A 18 17.44 -7.81 -5.23
N LYS A 19 18.32 -7.96 -4.23
CA LYS A 19 18.45 -9.19 -3.44
C LYS A 19 18.43 -8.90 -1.95
N LEU A 20 17.46 -9.48 -1.25
CA LEU A 20 17.39 -9.45 0.21
C LEU A 20 18.47 -10.34 0.83
N LYS A 21 19.13 -9.84 1.89
CA LYS A 21 20.14 -10.60 2.67
C LYS A 21 19.46 -11.45 3.75
N ALA A 22 20.18 -12.48 4.22
CA ALA A 22 19.73 -13.38 5.28
C ALA A 22 19.43 -12.64 6.60
N SER A 23 20.26 -11.68 6.98
CA SER A 23 20.10 -10.78 8.13
C SER A 23 18.72 -10.11 8.21
N TYR A 24 18.16 -9.75 7.05
CA TYR A 24 16.81 -9.21 6.98
C TYR A 24 15.72 -10.27 7.21
N LYS A 25 15.93 -11.50 6.71
CA LYS A 25 14.98 -12.62 6.88
C LYS A 25 14.87 -13.13 8.33
N TYR A 26 15.95 -13.03 9.12
CA TYR A 26 16.02 -13.61 10.47
C TYR A 26 15.68 -12.64 11.62
N ASN A 27 15.50 -11.35 11.35
CA ASN A 27 15.18 -10.37 12.40
C ASN A 27 13.67 -10.04 12.38
N SER A 28 12.87 -10.84 13.09
CA SER A 28 11.42 -10.67 13.21
C SER A 28 11.04 -9.29 13.76
N PHE A 29 11.76 -8.81 14.77
CA PHE A 29 11.54 -7.49 15.37
C PHE A 29 11.77 -6.34 14.38
N PHE A 30 12.80 -6.44 13.54
CA PHE A 30 13.04 -5.46 12.48
C PHE A 30 11.94 -5.51 11.41
N GLN A 31 11.50 -6.71 11.01
CA GLN A 31 10.40 -6.89 10.04
C GLN A 31 9.09 -6.29 10.55
N GLU A 32 8.79 -6.46 11.84
CA GLU A 32 7.63 -5.86 12.47
C GLU A 32 7.74 -4.33 12.50
N LYS A 33 8.89 -3.79 12.91
CA LYS A 33 9.13 -2.33 12.93
C LYS A 33 9.01 -1.70 11.56
N ILE A 34 9.66 -2.27 10.53
CA ILE A 34 9.61 -1.71 9.17
C ILE A 34 8.21 -1.86 8.56
N SER A 35 7.51 -2.97 8.83
CA SER A 35 6.10 -3.16 8.46
C SER A 35 5.21 -2.10 9.10
N ARG A 36 5.36 -1.84 10.39
CA ARG A 36 4.59 -0.81 11.11
C ARG A 36 4.85 0.58 10.55
N GLN A 37 6.11 0.94 10.29
CA GLN A 37 6.44 2.24 9.67
C GLN A 37 5.87 2.35 8.25
N PHE A 38 5.92 1.27 7.46
CA PHE A 38 5.32 1.23 6.13
C PHE A 38 3.80 1.45 6.19
N LYS A 39 3.09 0.73 7.07
CA LYS A 39 1.65 0.92 7.30
C LYS A 39 1.34 2.37 7.66
N LYS A 40 2.05 2.95 8.62
CA LYS A 40 1.90 4.37 9.01
C LYS A 40 2.13 5.33 7.84
N GLY A 41 3.14 5.07 7.03
CA GLY A 41 3.45 5.84 5.83
C GLY A 41 2.27 5.88 4.85
N LEU A 42 1.66 4.73 4.55
CA LEU A 42 0.49 4.67 3.65
C LEU A 42 -0.71 5.45 4.18
N TYR A 43 -1.01 5.29 5.47
CA TYR A 43 -2.08 6.06 6.13
C TYR A 43 -1.80 7.57 6.13
N LYS A 44 -0.54 7.97 6.30
CA LYS A 44 -0.11 9.37 6.21
C LYS A 44 -0.26 9.92 4.80
N VAL A 45 0.18 9.19 3.77
CA VAL A 45 0.03 9.58 2.36
C VAL A 45 -1.45 9.81 2.02
N PHE A 46 -2.34 8.91 2.47
CA PHE A 46 -3.78 9.10 2.29
C PHE A 46 -4.27 10.42 2.90
N LEU A 47 -3.90 10.72 4.16
CA LEU A 47 -4.30 11.96 4.81
C LEU A 47 -3.78 13.21 4.09
N GLU A 48 -2.52 13.18 3.67
CA GLU A 48 -1.89 14.31 2.96
C GLU A 48 -2.55 14.56 1.60
N GLU A 49 -2.92 13.49 0.88
CA GLU A 49 -3.63 13.62 -0.39
C GLU A 49 -5.07 14.10 -0.22
N ILE A 50 -5.77 13.65 0.82
CA ILE A 50 -7.12 14.16 1.16
C ILE A 50 -7.07 15.66 1.48
N GLU A 51 -6.06 16.11 2.22
CA GLU A 51 -5.87 17.54 2.49
C GLU A 51 -5.50 18.31 1.21
N ARG A 52 -4.59 17.76 0.39
CA ARG A 52 -4.14 18.39 -0.85
C ARG A 52 -5.30 18.63 -1.81
N GLN A 53 -6.11 17.60 -2.06
CA GLN A 53 -7.15 17.61 -3.10
C GLN A 53 -8.50 18.11 -2.57
N ASN A 54 -8.90 17.70 -1.36
CA ASN A 54 -10.26 17.94 -0.84
C ASN A 54 -10.33 18.95 0.33
N LYS A 55 -9.18 19.36 0.90
CA LYS A 55 -9.11 20.24 2.09
C LYS A 55 -9.86 19.66 3.31
N ASP A 56 -9.92 18.34 3.42
CA ASP A 56 -10.68 17.61 4.46
C ASP A 56 -9.77 16.70 5.33
N GLY A 57 -8.44 16.86 5.24
CA GLY A 57 -7.50 15.99 5.98
C GLY A 57 -7.52 16.24 7.49
N HIS A 58 -8.06 17.38 7.91
CA HIS A 58 -8.24 17.76 9.32
C HIS A 58 -9.55 17.28 9.94
N ASN A 59 -10.44 16.67 9.16
CA ASN A 59 -11.72 16.16 9.66
C ASN A 59 -11.53 15.22 10.86
N GLU A 60 -12.41 15.34 11.87
CA GLU A 60 -12.35 14.53 13.10
C GLU A 60 -12.48 13.03 12.84
N LYS A 61 -13.20 12.63 11.79
CA LYS A 61 -13.32 11.22 11.38
C LYS A 61 -11.97 10.56 11.11
N TYR A 62 -10.95 11.34 10.77
CA TYR A 62 -9.59 10.87 10.53
C TYR A 62 -8.63 11.07 11.73
N ASN A 63 -9.12 11.43 12.92
CA ASN A 63 -8.30 11.53 14.13
C ASN A 63 -7.52 10.25 14.39
N PHE A 64 -8.15 9.08 14.26
CA PHE A 64 -7.50 7.79 14.46
C PHE A 64 -6.33 7.55 13.49
N ILE A 65 -6.43 8.05 12.25
CA ILE A 65 -5.33 7.98 11.28
C ILE A 65 -4.17 8.88 11.72
N ARG A 66 -4.46 10.09 12.20
CA ARG A 66 -3.44 11.01 12.74
C ARG A 66 -2.75 10.43 13.97
N GLU A 67 -3.53 9.86 14.89
CA GLU A 67 -3.04 9.16 16.09
C GLU A 67 -2.10 8.00 15.73
N PHE A 68 -2.51 7.16 14.78
CA PHE A 68 -1.69 6.05 14.29
C PHE A 68 -0.42 6.53 13.58
N SER A 69 -0.57 7.40 12.58
CA SER A 69 0.54 7.83 11.71
C SER A 69 1.58 8.69 12.43
N ARG A 70 1.15 9.58 13.35
CA ARG A 70 2.03 10.53 14.04
C ARG A 70 2.53 10.00 15.37
N TYR A 71 1.65 9.41 16.18
CA TYR A 71 1.94 9.06 17.57
C TYR A 71 2.05 7.55 17.81
N ASP A 72 1.92 6.73 16.77
CA ASP A 72 2.03 5.27 16.87
C ASP A 72 0.91 4.63 17.72
N LEU A 73 -0.26 5.26 17.80
CA LEU A 73 -1.38 4.78 18.61
C LEU A 73 -2.34 3.92 17.77
N GLY A 74 -2.61 2.70 18.25
CA GLY A 74 -3.45 1.71 17.55
C GLY A 74 -2.68 0.84 16.54
N ASP A 75 -3.42 -0.05 15.88
CA ASP A 75 -2.96 -0.84 14.74
C ASP A 75 -4.14 -1.03 13.79
N TYR A 76 -3.99 -0.57 12.55
CA TYR A 76 -5.05 -0.55 11.56
C TYR A 76 -4.62 -1.34 10.32
N PRO A 77 -5.58 -2.01 9.63
CA PRO A 77 -5.24 -2.94 8.57
C PRO A 77 -4.71 -2.20 7.34
N VAL A 78 -3.75 -2.85 6.67
CA VAL A 78 -3.38 -2.52 5.30
C VAL A 78 -3.50 -3.80 4.48
N PHE A 79 -4.28 -3.75 3.41
CA PHE A 79 -4.41 -4.83 2.44
C PHE A 79 -3.49 -4.56 1.27
N TYR A 80 -2.78 -5.60 0.81
CA TYR A 80 -2.03 -5.57 -0.44
C TYR A 80 -2.67 -6.52 -1.44
N PHE A 81 -3.02 -6.00 -2.61
CA PHE A 81 -3.67 -6.77 -3.67
C PHE A 81 -2.64 -7.20 -4.71
N GLN A 82 -2.48 -8.51 -4.87
CA GLN A 82 -1.49 -9.09 -5.77
C GLN A 82 -2.05 -9.15 -7.19
N ARG A 83 -1.43 -8.43 -8.12
CA ARG A 83 -1.79 -8.47 -9.54
C ARG A 83 -1.58 -9.89 -10.11
N LYS A 84 -2.48 -10.27 -11.02
CA LYS A 84 -2.40 -11.52 -11.80
C LYS A 84 -1.50 -11.37 -13.03
N HIS A 85 -1.51 -10.19 -13.63
CA HIS A 85 -0.73 -9.85 -14.83
C HIS A 85 0.22 -8.69 -14.55
N GLY A 86 1.39 -8.70 -15.20
CA GLY A 86 2.41 -7.64 -15.12
C GLY A 86 2.06 -6.39 -15.93
N ILE A 87 0.79 -6.15 -16.22
CA ILE A 87 0.35 -4.95 -16.94
C ILE A 87 0.00 -3.89 -15.89
N ILE A 88 0.81 -2.84 -15.85
CA ILE A 88 0.63 -1.69 -14.97
C ILE A 88 0.43 -0.47 -15.85
N MET A 89 -0.77 0.12 -15.81
CA MET A 89 -1.03 1.38 -16.50
C MET A 89 -0.39 2.52 -15.71
N MET A 90 0.80 2.95 -16.12
CA MET A 90 1.51 4.05 -15.48
C MET A 90 2.12 4.97 -16.55
N THR A 91 1.85 6.26 -16.44
CA THR A 91 2.52 7.27 -17.26
C THR A 91 3.89 7.60 -16.67
N LYS A 92 4.79 8.16 -17.47
CA LYS A 92 6.11 8.62 -16.98
C LYS A 92 5.97 9.69 -15.90
N ASP A 93 4.92 10.51 -15.98
CA ASP A 93 4.68 11.57 -15.02
C ASP A 93 4.20 11.01 -13.68
N TRP A 94 3.30 10.02 -13.67
CA TRP A 94 2.88 9.34 -12.44
C TRP A 94 4.01 8.62 -11.72
N ALA A 95 5.01 8.12 -12.46
CA ALA A 95 6.20 7.52 -11.86
C ALA A 95 7.10 8.57 -11.17
N ARG A 96 7.09 9.83 -11.65
CA ARG A 96 7.88 10.94 -11.09
C ARG A 96 7.17 11.65 -9.95
N THR A 97 5.87 11.84 -10.09
CA THR A 97 4.98 12.46 -9.11
C THR A 97 3.80 11.52 -8.87
N PRO A 98 3.97 10.53 -7.97
CA PRO A 98 2.89 9.61 -7.64
C PRO A 98 1.74 10.37 -6.96
N GLU A 99 0.54 10.18 -7.47
CA GLU A 99 -0.68 10.78 -6.92
C GLU A 99 -1.68 9.69 -6.55
N LEU A 100 -2.49 9.95 -5.52
CA LEU A 100 -3.62 9.09 -5.21
C LEU A 100 -4.87 9.65 -5.89
N PHE A 101 -5.54 8.85 -6.73
CA PHE A 101 -6.81 9.27 -7.33
C PHE A 101 -7.92 9.16 -6.30
N LEU A 102 -8.33 10.31 -5.73
CA LEU A 102 -9.40 10.36 -4.72
C LEU A 102 -10.79 10.51 -5.33
N SER A 103 -10.91 11.13 -6.51
CA SER A 103 -12.18 11.25 -7.25
C SER A 103 -12.55 9.91 -7.91
N ASP A 104 -13.84 9.55 -7.86
CA ASP A 104 -14.34 8.32 -8.46
C ASP A 104 -14.26 8.34 -10.01
N ASP A 105 -14.26 9.53 -10.63
CA ASP A 105 -14.16 9.68 -12.09
C ASP A 105 -12.78 9.28 -12.65
N LEU A 106 -11.74 9.35 -11.81
CA LEU A 106 -10.35 9.07 -12.18
C LEU A 106 -9.86 7.73 -11.64
N LYS A 107 -10.66 7.04 -10.82
CA LYS A 107 -10.28 5.75 -10.24
C LYS A 107 -10.47 4.61 -11.22
N PHE A 108 -9.56 3.66 -11.16
CA PHE A 108 -9.75 2.37 -11.81
C PHE A 108 -10.96 1.65 -11.19
N LYS A 109 -11.79 1.03 -12.03
CA LYS A 109 -13.03 0.32 -11.62
C LYS A 109 -12.83 -0.77 -10.56
N TYR A 110 -11.61 -1.29 -10.41
CA TYR A 110 -11.27 -2.29 -9.42
C TYR A 110 -10.96 -1.72 -8.04
N LEU A 111 -10.82 -0.40 -7.90
CA LEU A 111 -10.55 0.27 -6.62
C LEU A 111 -11.86 0.53 -5.90
N ILE A 112 -11.99 0.00 -4.69
CA ILE A 112 -13.16 0.16 -3.83
C ILE A 112 -13.00 1.42 -2.98
N ASN A 113 -14.06 2.24 -2.97
CA ASN A 113 -14.20 3.40 -2.11
C ASN A 113 -15.49 3.27 -1.31
N GLU A 114 -15.37 2.91 -0.03
CA GLU A 114 -16.49 2.68 0.87
C GLU A 114 -16.32 3.52 2.15
N PRO A 115 -17.39 3.76 2.93
CA PRO A 115 -17.29 4.59 4.13
C PRO A 115 -16.22 4.16 5.14
N CYS A 116 -15.91 2.86 5.21
CA CYS A 116 -14.93 2.30 6.15
C CYS A 116 -13.60 1.88 5.52
N PHE A 117 -13.49 1.84 4.18
CA PHE A 117 -12.28 1.42 3.50
C PHE A 117 -12.03 2.23 2.23
N PHE A 118 -10.77 2.53 2.01
CA PHE A 118 -10.33 3.21 0.80
C PHE A 118 -9.19 2.44 0.15
N GLU A 119 -9.35 2.14 -1.13
CA GLU A 119 -8.32 1.52 -1.92
C GLU A 119 -7.71 2.48 -2.92
N PHE A 120 -6.42 2.32 -3.15
CA PHE A 120 -5.66 3.16 -4.04
C PHE A 120 -4.51 2.43 -4.69
N GLU A 121 -4.06 2.98 -5.81
CA GLU A 121 -2.86 2.55 -6.48
C GLU A 121 -1.71 3.52 -6.19
N LEU A 122 -0.53 2.97 -5.89
CA LEU A 122 0.68 3.73 -5.66
C LEU A 122 1.86 2.97 -6.29
N LEU A 123 2.50 3.58 -7.29
CA LEU A 123 3.66 3.01 -7.99
C LEU A 123 3.43 1.59 -8.52
N GLY A 124 2.23 1.32 -9.06
CA GLY A 124 1.87 0.02 -9.62
C GLY A 124 1.38 -1.03 -8.61
N HIS A 125 1.45 -0.71 -7.32
CA HIS A 125 0.89 -1.52 -6.23
C HIS A 125 -0.51 -1.05 -5.88
N VAL A 126 -1.40 -1.98 -5.55
CA VAL A 126 -2.75 -1.66 -5.09
C VAL A 126 -2.86 -2.00 -3.60
N PHE A 127 -3.28 -1.00 -2.83
CA PHE A 127 -3.46 -1.09 -1.38
C PHE A 127 -4.90 -0.79 -0.99
N GLY A 128 -5.31 -1.30 0.17
CA GLY A 128 -6.54 -0.91 0.85
C GLY A 128 -6.25 -0.56 2.30
N ILE A 129 -6.85 0.51 2.81
CA ILE A 129 -6.71 0.97 4.20
C ILE A 129 -8.09 1.18 4.83
N ALA A 130 -8.16 1.14 6.15
CA ALA A 130 -9.35 1.55 6.87
C ALA A 130 -9.48 3.08 6.88
N THR A 131 -10.68 3.60 6.66
CA THR A 131 -11.02 5.03 6.77
C THR A 131 -11.97 5.32 7.93
N SER A 132 -12.34 4.29 8.69
CA SER A 132 -13.12 4.37 9.92
C SER A 132 -12.41 3.65 11.07
N LYS A 133 -12.57 4.16 12.29
CA LYS A 133 -12.09 3.50 13.52
C LYS A 133 -12.83 2.19 13.81
N HIS A 134 -14.03 2.02 13.27
CA HIS A 134 -14.89 0.83 13.44
C HIS A 134 -14.97 0.00 12.15
N TRP A 135 -13.85 -0.11 11.43
CA TRP A 135 -13.77 -0.78 10.14
C TRP A 135 -14.17 -2.26 10.19
N GLU A 136 -14.01 -2.89 11.35
CA GLU A 136 -14.32 -4.30 11.60
C GLU A 136 -15.79 -4.61 11.28
N ILE A 137 -16.70 -3.66 11.52
CA ILE A 137 -18.13 -3.79 11.25
C ILE A 137 -18.41 -3.98 9.76
N ALA A 138 -17.62 -3.34 8.90
CA ALA A 138 -17.78 -3.38 7.46
C ALA A 138 -16.89 -4.44 6.77
N PHE A 139 -16.09 -5.19 7.54
CA PHE A 139 -15.02 -6.01 7.00
C PHE A 139 -15.51 -7.09 6.04
N ASP A 140 -16.50 -7.89 6.43
CA ASP A 140 -17.00 -8.99 5.59
C ASP A 140 -17.59 -8.50 4.26
N ASN A 141 -18.36 -7.41 4.32
CA ASN A 141 -18.93 -6.78 3.13
C ASN A 141 -17.84 -6.21 2.22
N TYR A 142 -16.83 -5.56 2.80
CA TYR A 142 -15.68 -5.04 2.07
C TYR A 142 -14.91 -6.17 1.35
N ILE A 143 -14.60 -7.27 2.05
CA ILE A 143 -13.89 -8.42 1.46
C ILE A 143 -14.68 -9.03 0.31
N LYS A 144 -16.00 -9.16 0.43
CA LYS A 144 -16.86 -9.64 -0.66
C LYS A 144 -16.79 -8.71 -1.88
N LYS A 145 -16.98 -7.39 -1.68
CA LYS A 145 -16.96 -6.39 -2.76
C LYS A 145 -15.61 -6.31 -3.46
N THR A 146 -14.51 -6.26 -2.71
CA THR A 146 -13.17 -6.13 -3.28
C THR A 146 -12.75 -7.39 -4.04
N SER A 147 -13.11 -8.58 -3.53
CA SER A 147 -12.82 -9.85 -4.22
C SER A 147 -13.55 -9.93 -5.56
N GLU A 148 -14.83 -9.54 -5.60
CA GLU A 148 -15.60 -9.51 -6.85
C GLU A 148 -15.04 -8.52 -7.86
N ALA A 149 -14.73 -7.29 -7.44
CA ALA A 149 -14.17 -6.25 -8.31
C ALA A 149 -12.79 -6.60 -8.89
N LYS A 150 -12.06 -7.50 -8.23
CA LYS A 150 -10.68 -7.85 -8.57
C LYS A 150 -10.49 -9.24 -9.18
N LYS A 151 -11.54 -10.05 -9.28
CA LYS A 151 -11.48 -11.47 -9.70
C LYS A 151 -10.71 -11.71 -11.02
N GLU A 152 -10.80 -10.79 -11.97
CA GLU A 152 -10.17 -10.94 -13.29
C GLU A 152 -8.68 -10.56 -13.28
N ASN A 153 -8.32 -9.49 -12.56
CA ASN A 153 -7.02 -8.81 -12.68
C ASN A 153 -6.05 -9.09 -11.52
N PHE A 154 -6.53 -9.69 -10.43
CA PHE A 154 -5.75 -9.97 -9.22
C PHE A 154 -5.89 -11.44 -8.84
N LYS A 155 -4.81 -12.00 -8.30
CA LYS A 155 -4.76 -13.42 -7.91
C LYS A 155 -5.15 -13.65 -6.46
N SER A 156 -4.89 -12.68 -5.59
CA SER A 156 -5.14 -12.76 -4.15
C SER A 156 -4.93 -11.40 -3.51
N PHE A 157 -5.30 -11.29 -2.23
CA PHE A 157 -4.90 -10.19 -1.37
C PHE A 157 -4.28 -10.72 -0.08
N LYS A 158 -3.50 -9.87 0.60
CA LYS A 158 -2.89 -10.17 1.89
C LYS A 158 -3.14 -9.03 2.85
N LEU A 159 -3.44 -9.35 4.11
CA LEU A 159 -3.25 -8.41 5.20
C LEU A 159 -1.75 -8.26 5.44
N VAL A 160 -1.23 -7.04 5.34
CA VAL A 160 0.20 -6.74 5.50
C VAL A 160 0.57 -6.88 6.97
N LYS A 161 1.23 -7.99 7.30
CA LYS A 161 1.81 -8.24 8.63
C LYS A 161 3.30 -7.91 8.61
N ASN A 162 3.98 -8.30 7.54
CA ASN A 162 5.41 -8.06 7.31
C ASN A 162 5.61 -7.23 6.05
N PHE A 163 6.72 -6.48 6.00
CA PHE A 163 7.06 -5.67 4.82
C PHE A 163 7.23 -6.52 3.54
N ASN A 164 7.62 -7.79 3.68
CA ASN A 164 7.76 -8.73 2.56
C ASN A 164 6.44 -9.33 2.06
N ASP A 165 5.32 -9.03 2.71
CA ASP A 165 4.01 -9.39 2.16
C ASP A 165 3.71 -8.59 0.89
N VAL A 166 4.37 -7.43 0.74
CA VAL A 166 4.35 -6.56 -0.44
C VAL A 166 5.48 -6.95 -1.39
N ASP A 167 5.14 -7.18 -2.66
CA ASP A 167 6.13 -7.43 -3.71
C ASP A 167 6.72 -6.10 -4.21
N LEU A 168 7.62 -5.50 -3.43
CA LEU A 168 8.23 -4.20 -3.73
C LEU A 168 9.07 -4.20 -5.01
N THR A 169 9.48 -5.37 -5.49
CA THR A 169 10.28 -5.51 -6.71
C THR A 169 9.43 -5.54 -7.97
N LEU A 170 8.10 -5.51 -7.83
CA LEU A 170 7.16 -5.75 -8.94
C LEU A 170 7.59 -6.98 -9.73
N SER A 171 7.88 -8.09 -9.02
CA SER A 171 8.41 -9.32 -9.61
C SER A 171 7.54 -9.88 -10.74
N ILE A 172 6.25 -9.53 -10.73
CA ILE A 172 5.28 -9.82 -11.79
C ILE A 172 5.66 -9.23 -13.17
N LEU A 173 6.52 -8.21 -13.21
CA LEU A 173 7.04 -7.62 -14.44
C LEU A 173 8.22 -8.40 -15.04
N ASN A 174 8.82 -9.33 -14.29
CA ASN A 174 9.94 -10.15 -14.75
C ASN A 174 9.49 -11.40 -15.53
N GLY A 175 8.23 -11.40 -16.00
CA GLY A 175 7.65 -12.49 -16.80
C GLY A 175 8.32 -12.67 -18.15
#